data_AF-A0A428W805-F1
#
_entry.id   AF-A0A428W805-F1
#
_cell.length_a   1.000
_cell.length_b   1.000
_cell.length_c   1.000
_cell.angle_alpha   90.00
_cell.angle_beta   90.00
_cell.angle_gamma   90.00
#
_symmetry.space_group_name_H-M   'P 1'
#
loop_
_entity.id
_entity.type
_entity.pdbx_description
1 polymer ?
#
loop_
_entity_poly.entity_id
_entity_poly.type
_entity_poly.pdbx_seq_one_letter_code
_entity_poly.pdbx_strand_id
1 'polypeptide(L)' 'MTALRDADGWFKSSASGGQGECVEVNTATTEWVGVRDSKLGAGSPVLAFSRDQWRAALTAL' A
#
# COMPACT_ATOMS: atom_id res chain seq x y z
N MET A 1 12.36 3.55 8.05
CA MET A 1 11.32 3.71 7.01
C MET A 1 11.69 3.07 5.66
N THR A 2 12.92 2.56 5.48
CA THR A 2 13.32 1.74 4.32
C THR A 2 12.70 0.33 4.35
N ALA A 3 12.49 -0.23 5.54
CA ALA A 3 11.97 -1.59 5.72
C ALA A 3 10.61 -1.87 5.05
N LEU A 4 9.73 -0.87 4.92
CA LEU A 4 8.41 -1.09 4.30
C LEU A 4 8.50 -1.16 2.77
N ARG A 5 9.46 -0.48 2.16
CA ARG A 5 9.67 -0.51 0.70
C ARG A 5 10.06 -1.89 0.21
N ASP A 6 10.95 -2.53 0.95
CA ASP A 6 11.53 -3.83 0.62
C ASP A 6 10.79 -5.01 1.28
N ALA A 7 9.71 -4.74 2.04
CA ALA A 7 8.94 -5.78 2.72
C ALA A 7 8.22 -6.71 1.74
N ASP A 8 8.24 -8.01 2.02
CA ASP A 8 7.42 -8.98 1.30
C ASP A 8 5.91 -8.80 1.60
N GLY A 9 5.05 -9.37 0.76
CA GLY A 9 3.60 -9.36 0.95
C GLY A 9 2.86 -8.17 0.33
N TRP A 10 3.49 -7.49 -0.65
CA TRP A 10 2.78 -6.55 -1.52
C TRP A 10 1.81 -7.30 -2.43
N PHE A 11 0.58 -6.80 -2.52
CA PHE A 11 -0.43 -7.31 -3.45
C PHE A 11 -1.18 -6.15 -4.09
N LYS A 12 -1.67 -6.38 -5.31
CA LYS A 12 -2.44 -5.38 -6.05
C LYS A 12 -3.85 -5.27 -5.48
N SER A 13 -4.35 -4.05 -5.32
CA SER A 13 -5.70 -3.82 -4.81
C SER A 13 -6.75 -4.19 -5.86
N SER A 14 -7.75 -4.96 -5.48
CA SER A 14 -8.89 -5.31 -6.34
C SER A 14 -9.74 -4.10 -6.76
N ALA A 15 -9.66 -3.00 -6.01
CA ALA A 15 -10.31 -1.73 -6.34
C ALA A 15 -9.61 -0.98 -7.49
N SER A 16 -8.45 -1.44 -7.98
CA SER A 16 -7.61 -0.72 -8.95
C SER A 16 -7.83 -1.12 -10.43
N GLY A 17 -8.92 -1.83 -10.74
CA GLY A 17 -9.12 -2.53 -12.02
C GLY A 17 -9.54 -1.70 -13.24
N GLY A 18 -9.86 -0.41 -13.12
CA GLY A 18 -10.45 0.37 -14.23
C GLY A 18 -9.51 0.69 -15.41
N GLN A 19 -8.19 0.74 -15.19
CA GLN A 19 -7.20 1.27 -16.17
C GLN A 19 -5.80 0.63 -16.04
N GLY A 20 -5.71 -0.62 -15.58
CA GLY A 20 -4.43 -1.29 -15.33
C GLY A 20 -3.86 -0.94 -13.97
N GLU A 21 -4.28 -1.69 -12.95
CA GLU A 21 -3.68 -1.91 -11.64
C GLU A 21 -2.74 -0.79 -11.13
N CYS A 22 -3.28 0.31 -10.59
CA CYS A 22 -2.46 1.47 -10.18
C CYS A 22 -1.91 1.40 -8.74
N VAL A 23 -2.41 0.51 -7.87
CA VAL A 23 -2.04 0.51 -6.44
C VAL A 23 -1.70 -0.89 -5.92
N GLU A 24 -0.54 -1.00 -5.25
CA GLU A 24 -0.17 -2.12 -4.39
C GLU A 24 -0.28 -1.72 -2.91
N VAL A 25 -0.68 -2.67 -2.08
CA VAL A 25 -0.81 -2.51 -0.64
C VAL A 25 -0.01 -3.59 0.07
N ASN A 26 0.63 -3.25 1.19
CA ASN A 26 1.27 -4.21 2.09
C ASN A 26 0.71 -4.05 3.50
N THR A 27 0.12 -5.13 4.01
CA THR A 27 -0.45 -5.21 5.36
C THR A 27 0.24 -6.24 6.25
N ALA A 28 1.37 -6.80 5.78
CA ALA A 28 2.11 -7.86 6.45
C ALA A 28 2.86 -7.37 7.69
N THR A 29 3.15 -6.07 7.78
CA THR A 29 3.74 -5.49 8.99
C THR A 29 2.70 -5.23 10.07
N THR A 30 3.07 -5.38 11.34
CA THR A 30 2.13 -5.28 12.46
C THR A 30 1.64 -3.85 12.69
N GLU A 31 2.51 -2.85 12.52
CA GLU A 31 2.20 -1.45 12.88
C GLU A 31 1.80 -0.59 11.67
N TRP A 32 2.27 -0.94 10.47
CA TRP A 32 2.17 -0.10 9.29
C TRP A 32 1.41 -0.78 8.15
N VAL A 33 0.71 0.05 7.38
CA VAL A 33 0.17 -0.29 6.07
C VAL A 33 0.90 0.53 5.02
N GLY A 34 1.53 -0.17 4.09
CA GLY A 34 2.22 0.45 2.95
C GLY A 34 1.29 0.56 1.75
N VAL A 35 1.35 1.68 1.06
CA VAL A 35 0.67 1.90 -0.23
C VAL A 35 1.68 2.45 -1.23
N ARG A 36 1.72 1.88 -2.43
CA ARG A 36 2.59 2.35 -3.50
C ARG A 36 1.95 2.23 -4.87
N ASP A 37 2.49 2.95 -5.83
CA ASP A 37 2.11 2.83 -7.24
C ASP A 37 2.68 1.52 -7.81
N SER A 38 1.80 0.65 -8.33
CA SER A 38 2.18 -0.66 -8.87
C SER A 38 3.05 -0.58 -10.13
N LYS A 39 2.94 0.51 -10.90
CA LYS A 39 3.66 0.69 -12.17
C LYS A 39 5.13 0.97 -11.93
N LEU A 40 5.46 1.56 -10.78
CA LEU A 40 6.83 1.82 -10.35
C LEU A 40 7.40 0.67 -9.49
N GLY A 41 6.56 -0.23 -8.97
CA GLY A 41 6.97 -1.40 -8.21
C GLY A 41 7.89 -1.06 -7.02
N ALA A 42 9.01 -1.78 -6.88
CA ALA A 42 9.98 -1.53 -5.80
C ALA A 42 10.65 -0.14 -5.88
N GLY A 43 10.68 0.50 -7.06
CA GLY A 43 11.17 1.87 -7.22
C GLY A 43 10.18 2.94 -6.76
N SER A 44 8.94 2.54 -6.42
CA SER A 44 7.87 3.46 -6.03
C SER A 44 8.11 4.04 -4.63
N PRO A 45 7.86 5.34 -4.43
CA PRO A 45 7.69 5.89 -3.08
C PRO A 45 6.59 5.14 -2.33
N VAL A 46 6.79 4.91 -1.04
CA VAL A 46 5.81 4.22 -0.19
C VAL A 46 5.19 5.23 0.75
N LEU A 47 3.87 5.35 0.68
CA LEU A 47 3.06 5.99 1.70
C LEU A 47 2.85 4.99 2.83
N ALA A 48 3.22 5.37 4.05
CA ALA A 48 3.06 4.52 5.22
C ALA A 48 2.00 5.12 6.15
N PHE A 49 0.99 4.31 6.47
CA PHE A 49 -0.07 4.66 7.40
C PHE A 49 0.05 3.77 8.64
N SER A 50 -0.20 4.31 9.83
CA SER A 50 -0.54 3.45 10.96
C SER A 50 -1.85 2.72 10.68
N ARG A 51 -2.11 1.59 11.37
CA ARG A 51 -3.37 0.85 11.17
C ARG A 51 -4.62 1.70 11.44
N ASP A 52 -4.57 2.61 12.40
CA ASP A 52 -5.72 3.45 12.72
C ASP A 52 -5.94 4.53 11.66
N GLN A 53 -4.87 5.14 11.14
CA GLN A 53 -4.97 6.04 9.98
C GLN A 53 -5.50 5.31 8.75
N TRP A 54 -5.06 4.07 8.51
CA TRP A 54 -5.54 3.26 7.41
C TRP A 54 -7.04 2.98 7.52
N ARG A 55 -7.52 2.57 8.69
CA ARG A 55 -8.96 2.37 8.95
C ARG A 55 -9.76 3.67 8.74
N ALA A 56 -9.29 4.78 9.31
CA ALA A 56 -9.95 6.07 9.18
C ALA A 56 -10.07 6.50 7.71
N ALA A 57 -9.01 6.33 6.93
CA ALA A 57 -9.00 6.64 5.50
C ALA A 57 -10.03 5.81 4.71
N LEU A 58 -10.16 4.52 5.02
CA LEU A 58 -11.14 3.64 4.35
C LEU A 58 -12.59 3.96 4.71
N THR A 59 -12.85 4.46 5.92
CA THR A 59 -14.21 4.82 6.37
C THR A 59 -14.67 6.21 5.92
N ALA A 60 -13.75 7.03 5.40
CA ALA A 60 -14.04 8.38 4.93
C ALA A 60 -14.43 8.44 3.43
N LEU A 61 -14.61 7.28 2.78
CA LEU A 61 -14.91 7.12 1.36
C LEU A 61 -16.40 6.88 1.10
#